data_AF-A0AB73TVJ6-F1
#
_entry.id   AF-A0AB73TVJ6-F1
#
_cell.length_a   1.000
_cell.length_b   1.000
_cell.length_c   1.000
_cell.angle_alpha   90.00
_cell.angle_beta   90.00
_cell.angle_gamma   90.00
#
_symmetry.space_group_name_H-M   'P 1'
#
loop_
_entity.id
_entity.type
_entity.pdbx_description
1 polymer ?
#
loop_
_entity_poly.entity_id
_entity_poly.type
_entity_poly.pdbx_seq_one_letter_code
_entity_poly.pdbx_strand_id
1 'polypeptide(L)'
;MPVKVPADFAELTGVDDRLLVSGWGTRPVNIFYLTEKPADHGLPEHLARYRLPVEASLKLNDIVIDEKDRGTGIGSQLLDAAVRYADIKGLPVWMCVAGERQGEGEKTNTERLVAWYKRYGFEMADDVARRRFEIDCRSHQEMVRYPHGWVPSFDELLGNM
;
A
#
# COMPACT_ATOMS: atom_id res chain seq x y z
N MET A 1 -9.97 -11.10 -12.33
CA MET A 1 -9.74 -11.41 -10.90
C MET A 1 -9.99 -10.13 -10.11
N PRO A 2 -10.42 -10.18 -8.85
CA PRO A 2 -11.18 -9.07 -8.30
C PRO A 2 -10.28 -7.85 -8.08
N VAL A 3 -10.90 -6.70 -8.25
CA VAL A 3 -10.47 -5.50 -7.58
C VAL A 3 -11.05 -5.55 -6.17
N LYS A 4 -10.25 -5.28 -5.15
CA LYS A 4 -10.69 -5.24 -3.75
C LYS A 4 -10.11 -4.01 -3.09
N VAL A 5 -10.96 -3.01 -2.92
CA VAL A 5 -10.65 -1.74 -2.27
C VAL A 5 -11.72 -1.46 -1.20
N PRO A 6 -11.51 -0.49 -0.29
CA PRO A 6 -12.55 -0.02 0.60
C PRO A 6 -13.80 0.46 -0.16
N ALA A 7 -14.98 0.29 0.44
CA ALA A 7 -16.26 0.50 -0.26
C ALA A 7 -16.49 1.95 -0.72
N ASP A 8 -15.89 2.91 -0.03
CA ASP A 8 -15.94 4.35 -0.29
C ASP A 8 -14.74 4.85 -1.12
N PHE A 9 -13.88 3.95 -1.61
CA PHE A 9 -12.68 4.32 -2.36
C PHE A 9 -12.99 5.16 -3.60
N ALA A 10 -13.93 4.72 -4.44
CA ALA A 10 -14.29 5.42 -5.66
C ALA A 10 -14.92 6.79 -5.38
N GLU A 11 -15.75 6.89 -4.33
CA GLU A 11 -16.36 8.14 -3.90
C GLU A 11 -15.31 9.17 -3.47
N LEU A 12 -14.34 8.75 -2.64
CA LEU A 12 -13.34 9.65 -2.09
C LEU A 12 -12.22 10.01 -3.07
N THR A 13 -11.91 9.13 -4.01
CA THR A 13 -10.82 9.36 -4.98
C THR A 13 -11.30 9.91 -6.31
N GLY A 14 -12.57 9.68 -6.67
CA GLY A 14 -13.12 9.92 -7.99
C GLY A 14 -12.64 8.94 -9.06
N VAL A 15 -11.97 7.85 -8.66
CA VAL A 15 -11.44 6.82 -9.55
C VAL A 15 -12.22 5.53 -9.35
N ASP A 16 -12.87 5.06 -10.42
CA ASP A 16 -13.50 3.74 -10.43
C ASP A 16 -12.39 2.68 -10.38
N ASP A 17 -12.40 1.88 -9.32
CA ASP A 17 -11.39 0.87 -9.03
C ASP A 17 -11.42 -0.29 -10.04
N ARG A 18 -12.57 -0.49 -10.71
CA ARG A 18 -12.79 -1.55 -11.70
C ARG A 18 -12.55 -1.08 -13.13
N LEU A 19 -12.70 0.22 -13.39
CA LEU A 19 -12.62 0.81 -14.72
C LEU A 19 -11.82 2.11 -14.70
N LEU A 20 -10.83 2.23 -15.58
CA LEU A 20 -10.10 3.48 -15.78
C LEU A 20 -10.36 4.04 -17.16
N VAL A 21 -10.51 5.37 -17.23
CA VAL A 21 -10.59 6.10 -18.49
C VAL A 21 -9.18 6.51 -18.89
N SER A 22 -8.65 5.94 -19.97
CA SER A 22 -7.39 6.38 -20.58
C SER A 22 -7.63 6.78 -22.04
N GLY A 23 -7.38 8.04 -22.37
CA GLY A 23 -7.70 8.59 -23.70
C GLY A 23 -9.19 8.51 -24.03
N TRP A 24 -9.53 7.92 -25.19
CA TRP A 24 -10.92 7.81 -25.71
C TRP A 24 -11.67 6.54 -25.28
N GLY A 25 -11.17 5.75 -24.31
CA GLY A 25 -11.80 4.48 -23.94
C GLY A 25 -11.66 4.10 -22.46
N THR A 26 -12.59 3.27 -21.99
CA THR A 26 -12.58 2.63 -20.67
C THR A 26 -11.83 1.29 -20.72
N ARG A 27 -10.89 1.05 -19.81
CA ARG A 27 -10.17 -0.22 -19.68
C ARG A 27 -10.45 -0.88 -18.33
N PRO A 28 -10.72 -2.20 -18.29
CA PRO A 28 -10.86 -2.93 -17.04
C PRO A 28 -9.52 -3.06 -16.33
N VAL A 29 -9.54 -2.92 -15.01
CA VAL A 29 -8.38 -3.17 -14.16
C VAL A 29 -8.26 -4.66 -13.88
N ASN A 30 -7.07 -5.23 -14.10
CA ASN A 30 -6.86 -6.67 -13.94
C ASN A 30 -6.76 -7.09 -12.47
N ILE A 31 -5.87 -6.46 -11.70
CA ILE A 31 -5.69 -6.70 -10.27
C ILE A 31 -5.34 -5.37 -9.60
N PHE A 32 -6.15 -4.98 -8.61
CA PHE A 32 -5.88 -3.86 -7.73
C PHE A 32 -6.42 -4.13 -6.33
N TYR A 33 -5.54 -4.10 -5.34
CA TYR A 33 -5.87 -4.47 -3.97
C TYR A 33 -5.37 -3.46 -2.94
N LEU A 34 -6.30 -2.75 -2.32
CA LEU A 34 -6.04 -1.88 -1.18
C LEU A 34 -6.86 -2.38 0.00
N THR A 35 -6.21 -2.67 1.12
CA THR A 35 -6.88 -3.26 2.28
C THR A 35 -6.65 -2.41 3.52
N GLU A 36 -7.73 -2.04 4.19
CA GLU A 36 -7.66 -1.43 5.52
C GLU A 36 -7.19 -2.45 6.55
N LYS A 37 -6.23 -2.03 7.37
CA LYS A 37 -5.69 -2.75 8.50
C LYS A 37 -6.06 -1.96 9.76
N PRO A 38 -7.10 -2.39 10.50
CA PRO A 38 -7.49 -1.69 11.71
C PRO A 38 -6.43 -1.85 12.80
N ALA A 39 -6.42 -0.91 13.73
CA ALA A 39 -5.53 -0.93 14.89
C ALA A 39 -5.85 -2.11 15.82
N ASP A 40 -7.05 -2.70 15.78
CA ASP A 40 -7.49 -3.88 16.52
C ASP A 40 -7.64 -5.13 15.63
N HIS A 41 -6.83 -6.18 15.85
CA HIS A 41 -6.95 -7.45 15.09
C HIS A 41 -8.11 -8.34 15.54
N GLY A 42 -9.15 -7.79 16.20
CA GLY A 42 -10.35 -8.55 16.61
C GLY A 42 -10.08 -9.67 17.62
N LEU A 43 -8.98 -9.61 18.38
CA LEU A 43 -8.71 -10.56 19.45
C LEU A 43 -9.68 -10.35 20.62
N PRO A 44 -10.07 -11.42 21.33
CA PRO A 44 -10.82 -11.30 22.57
C PRO A 44 -10.11 -10.38 23.58
N GLU A 45 -10.87 -9.53 24.25
CA GLU A 45 -10.39 -8.48 25.17
C GLU A 45 -9.37 -9.00 26.21
N HIS A 46 -9.55 -10.23 26.71
CA HIS A 46 -8.67 -10.84 27.70
C HIS A 46 -7.24 -11.12 27.19
N LEU A 47 -7.00 -11.10 25.89
CA LEU A 47 -5.67 -11.25 25.26
C LEU A 47 -5.10 -9.90 24.77
N ALA A 48 -5.90 -8.83 24.75
CA ALA A 48 -5.49 -7.53 24.21
C ALA A 48 -4.27 -6.94 24.95
N ARG A 49 -4.12 -7.22 26.26
CA ARG A 49 -3.01 -6.74 27.10
C ARG A 49 -1.61 -7.25 26.70
N TYR A 50 -1.53 -8.33 25.93
CA TYR A 50 -0.25 -8.88 25.46
C TYR A 50 0.12 -8.38 24.07
N ARG A 51 -0.70 -7.52 23.47
CA ARG A 51 -0.47 -7.04 22.12
C ARG A 51 0.49 -5.87 22.13
N LEU A 52 1.44 -5.89 21.22
CA LEU A 52 2.13 -4.67 20.84
C LEU A 52 1.10 -3.73 20.18
N PRO A 53 1.10 -2.43 20.50
CA PRO A 53 0.22 -1.48 19.83
C PRO A 53 0.56 -1.46 18.33
N VAL A 54 -0.46 -1.69 17.49
CA VAL A 54 -0.36 -1.59 16.04
C VAL A 54 -1.22 -0.43 15.61
N GLU A 55 -0.72 0.37 14.68
CA GLU A 55 -1.44 1.52 14.16
C GLU A 55 -2.28 1.15 12.93
N ALA A 56 -3.44 1.81 12.81
CA ALA A 56 -4.29 1.64 11.65
C ALA A 56 -3.53 2.08 10.38
N SER A 57 -3.65 1.30 9.31
CA SER A 57 -2.92 1.54 8.07
C SER A 57 -3.66 0.95 6.86
N LEU A 58 -3.12 1.21 5.68
CA LEU A 58 -3.53 0.62 4.42
C LEU A 58 -2.42 -0.28 3.90
N LYS A 59 -2.77 -1.49 3.50
CA LYS A 59 -1.88 -2.36 2.74
C LYS A 59 -2.22 -2.25 1.26
N LEU A 60 -1.29 -1.74 0.46
CA LEU A 60 -1.34 -1.89 -0.99
C LEU A 60 -0.74 -3.28 -1.32
N ASN A 61 -1.60 -4.22 -1.70
CA ASN A 61 -1.17 -5.60 -1.94
C ASN A 61 -0.63 -5.76 -3.37
N ASP A 62 -1.39 -5.30 -4.36
CA ASP A 62 -1.06 -5.50 -5.76
C ASP A 62 -1.59 -4.36 -6.64
N ILE A 63 -0.79 -3.98 -7.63
CA ILE A 63 -1.19 -3.24 -8.82
C ILE A 63 -0.62 -4.01 -10.01
N VAL A 64 -1.46 -4.74 -10.74
CA VAL A 64 -1.03 -5.52 -11.91
C VAL A 64 -1.74 -5.01 -13.15
N ILE A 65 -0.96 -4.47 -14.08
CA ILE A 65 -1.42 -3.96 -15.37
C ILE A 65 -0.99 -4.94 -16.46
N ASP A 66 -1.93 -5.25 -17.37
CA ASP A 66 -1.67 -6.05 -18.56
C ASP A 66 -0.49 -5.47 -19.35
N GLU A 67 0.37 -6.33 -19.88
CA GLU A 67 1.57 -5.91 -20.61
C GLU A 67 1.25 -4.95 -21.76
N LYS A 68 0.13 -5.17 -22.48
CA LYS A 68 -0.32 -4.31 -23.58
C LYS A 68 -0.77 -2.91 -23.13
N ASP A 69 -1.07 -2.75 -21.85
CA ASP A 69 -1.61 -1.53 -21.24
C ASP A 69 -0.56 -0.80 -20.38
N ARG A 70 0.65 -1.37 -20.21
CA ARG A 70 1.76 -0.72 -19.50
C ARG A 70 2.24 0.51 -20.26
N GLY A 71 2.71 1.53 -19.53
CA GLY A 71 3.16 2.80 -20.10
C GLY A 71 2.04 3.78 -20.50
N THR A 72 0.77 3.42 -20.31
CA THR A 72 -0.39 4.27 -20.62
C THR A 72 -0.80 5.20 -19.48
N GLY A 73 -0.12 5.14 -18.33
CA GLY A 73 -0.45 5.94 -17.13
C GLY A 73 -1.45 5.29 -16.18
N ILE A 74 -2.08 4.17 -16.55
CA ILE A 74 -3.06 3.45 -15.73
C ILE A 74 -2.54 3.13 -14.31
N GLY A 75 -1.33 2.55 -14.20
CA GLY A 75 -0.76 2.21 -12.90
C GLY A 75 -0.50 3.44 -12.02
N SER A 76 -0.10 4.55 -12.65
CA SER A 76 0.08 5.84 -11.97
C SER A 76 -1.24 6.37 -11.44
N GLN A 77 -2.31 6.31 -12.23
CA GLN A 77 -3.64 6.78 -11.82
C GLN A 77 -4.20 5.97 -10.64
N LEU A 78 -4.01 4.65 -10.62
CA LEU A 78 -4.41 3.81 -9.48
C LEU A 78 -3.59 4.13 -8.22
N LEU A 79 -2.28 4.31 -8.37
CA LEU A 79 -1.43 4.64 -7.24
C LEU A 79 -1.73 6.04 -6.69
N ASP A 80 -1.99 7.02 -7.56
CA ASP A 80 -2.44 8.36 -7.17
C ASP A 80 -3.77 8.30 -6.41
N ALA A 81 -4.71 7.47 -6.87
CA ALA A 81 -5.97 7.25 -6.17
C ALA A 81 -5.75 6.61 -4.78
N ALA A 82 -4.90 5.58 -4.68
CA ALA A 82 -4.55 4.95 -3.42
C ALA A 82 -3.90 5.92 -2.43
N VAL A 83 -2.96 6.74 -2.91
CA VAL A 83 -2.28 7.78 -2.14
C VAL A 83 -3.27 8.85 -1.68
N ARG A 84 -4.12 9.33 -2.58
CA ARG A 84 -5.16 10.32 -2.25
C ARG A 84 -6.14 9.78 -1.21
N TYR A 85 -6.57 8.53 -1.36
CA TYR A 85 -7.44 7.88 -0.38
C TYR A 85 -6.77 7.84 1.01
N ALA A 86 -5.51 7.44 1.06
CA ALA A 86 -4.73 7.41 2.28
C ALA A 86 -4.60 8.79 2.94
N ASP A 87 -4.38 9.83 2.14
CA ASP A 87 -4.29 11.21 2.62
C ASP A 87 -5.63 11.71 3.18
N ILE A 88 -6.74 11.41 2.50
CA ILE A 88 -8.10 11.77 2.97
C ILE A 88 -8.42 11.06 4.30
N LYS A 89 -8.03 9.79 4.43
CA LYS A 89 -8.27 8.99 5.64
C LYS A 89 -7.26 9.27 6.75
N GLY A 90 -6.15 9.94 6.46
CA GLY A 90 -5.05 10.12 7.41
C GLY A 90 -4.34 8.82 7.77
N LEU A 91 -4.30 7.84 6.86
CA LEU A 91 -3.74 6.50 7.13
C LEU A 91 -2.41 6.27 6.38
N PRO A 92 -1.36 5.77 7.05
CA PRO A 92 -0.16 5.26 6.39
C PRO A 92 -0.45 4.15 5.40
N VAL A 93 0.30 4.09 4.30
CA VAL A 93 0.24 3.03 3.30
C VAL A 93 1.53 2.24 3.32
N TRP A 94 1.46 0.92 3.36
CA TRP A 94 2.63 0.05 3.21
C TRP A 94 2.41 -1.04 2.18
N MET A 95 3.51 -1.60 1.68
CA MET A 95 3.49 -2.68 0.68
C MET A 95 4.73 -3.57 0.73
N CYS A 96 4.58 -4.76 0.15
CA CYS A 96 5.67 -5.67 -0.17
C CYS A 96 5.96 -5.57 -1.67
N VAL A 97 7.13 -5.06 -2.05
CA VAL A 97 7.51 -4.89 -3.45
C VAL A 97 8.28 -6.11 -3.94
N ALA A 98 7.72 -6.77 -4.95
CA ALA A 98 8.30 -7.88 -5.67
C ALA A 98 8.20 -7.63 -7.18
N GLY A 99 9.34 -7.65 -7.87
CA GLY A 99 9.35 -7.64 -9.33
C GLY A 99 8.83 -8.93 -9.92
N GLU A 100 8.24 -8.88 -11.12
CA GLU A 100 7.92 -10.09 -11.88
C GLU A 100 9.20 -10.83 -12.29
N ARG A 101 9.08 -12.14 -12.57
CA ARG A 101 10.16 -13.13 -12.88
C ARG A 101 10.79 -13.75 -11.63
N GLN A 102 11.85 -14.54 -11.82
CA GLN A 102 12.63 -15.18 -10.75
C GLN A 102 14.12 -14.85 -10.93
N GLY A 103 14.88 -14.90 -9.83
CA GLY A 103 16.33 -14.69 -9.85
C GLY A 103 16.73 -13.25 -10.18
N GLU A 104 17.73 -13.07 -11.04
CA GLU A 104 18.24 -11.72 -11.39
C GLU A 104 17.18 -10.81 -12.06
N GLY A 105 16.23 -11.41 -12.78
CA GLY A 105 15.12 -10.68 -13.39
C GLY A 105 14.18 -10.07 -12.35
N GLU A 106 13.85 -10.83 -11.30
CA GLU A 106 13.05 -10.35 -10.17
C GLU A 106 13.75 -9.20 -9.46
N LYS A 107 15.05 -9.34 -9.18
CA LYS A 107 15.83 -8.30 -8.51
C LYS A 107 15.81 -6.98 -9.28
N THR A 108 16.11 -7.02 -10.59
CA THR A 108 16.12 -5.84 -11.45
C THR A 108 14.74 -5.18 -11.53
N ASN A 109 13.68 -5.97 -11.65
CA ASN A 109 12.31 -5.47 -11.70
C ASN A 109 11.88 -4.89 -10.35
N THR A 110 12.30 -5.50 -9.24
CA THR A 110 12.06 -4.99 -7.88
C THR A 110 12.70 -3.62 -7.70
N GLU A 111 13.97 -3.45 -8.09
CA GLU A 111 14.67 -2.16 -8.01
C GLU A 111 13.95 -1.07 -8.83
N ARG A 112 13.47 -1.40 -10.03
CA ARG A 112 12.68 -0.48 -10.87
C ARG A 112 11.34 -0.11 -10.23
N LEU A 113 10.65 -1.07 -9.62
CA LEU A 113 9.40 -0.83 -8.90
C LEU A 113 9.62 0.04 -7.66
N VAL A 114 10.66 -0.24 -6.87
CA VAL A 114 11.04 0.60 -5.71
C VAL A 114 11.29 2.04 -6.15
N ALA A 115 12.06 2.24 -7.22
CA ALA A 115 12.29 3.58 -7.78
C ALA A 115 11.01 4.24 -8.32
N TRP A 116 10.04 3.45 -8.79
CA TRP A 116 8.73 3.93 -9.20
C TRP A 116 7.91 4.43 -8.00
N TYR A 117 7.77 3.62 -6.96
CA TYR A 117 7.03 3.98 -5.74
C TYR A 117 7.64 5.16 -4.99
N LYS A 118 8.97 5.30 -4.98
CA LYS A 118 9.65 6.46 -4.36
C LYS A 118 9.17 7.81 -4.91
N ARG A 119 8.74 7.88 -6.18
CA ARG A 119 8.21 9.12 -6.76
C ARG A 119 6.86 9.54 -6.17
N TYR A 120 6.18 8.63 -5.49
CA TYR A 120 4.89 8.85 -4.82
C TYR A 120 5.06 9.08 -3.31
N GLY A 121 6.30 9.27 -2.84
CA GLY A 121 6.60 9.52 -1.44
C GLY A 121 6.70 8.27 -0.58
N PHE A 122 6.80 7.09 -1.19
CA PHE A 122 7.15 5.88 -0.45
C PHE A 122 8.65 5.84 -0.15
N GLU A 123 8.98 5.39 1.05
CA GLU A 123 10.33 5.13 1.51
C GLU A 123 10.49 3.68 1.95
N MET A 124 11.73 3.24 2.18
CA MET A 124 11.97 1.91 2.71
C MET A 124 11.48 1.84 4.15
N ALA A 125 10.75 0.79 4.51
CA ALA A 125 10.31 0.60 5.89
C ALA A 125 11.52 0.29 6.79
N ASP A 126 11.64 1.03 7.88
CA ASP A 126 12.58 0.74 8.96
C ASP A 126 11.97 -0.20 10.00
N ASP A 127 12.75 -0.61 11.00
CA ASP A 127 12.28 -1.51 12.05
C ASP A 127 11.19 -0.89 12.95
N VAL A 128 11.07 0.44 12.96
CA VAL A 128 9.99 1.15 13.65
C VAL A 128 8.69 0.94 12.88
N ALA A 129 8.67 1.25 11.58
CA ALA A 129 7.53 1.08 10.70
C ALA A 129 7.07 -0.38 10.62
N ARG A 130 8.02 -1.33 10.52
CA ARG A 130 7.73 -2.76 10.49
C ARG A 130 6.95 -3.21 11.72
N ARG A 131 7.37 -2.79 12.91
CA ARG A 131 6.67 -3.12 14.16
C ARG A 131 5.35 -2.39 14.28
N ARG A 132 5.33 -1.09 13.96
CA ARG A 132 4.16 -0.22 14.08
C ARG A 132 2.98 -0.69 13.22
N PHE A 133 3.26 -1.23 12.04
CA PHE A 133 2.23 -1.65 11.09
C PHE A 133 2.18 -3.18 10.86
N GLU A 134 2.94 -3.95 11.64
CA GLU A 134 3.13 -5.40 11.45
C GLU A 134 3.46 -5.76 9.99
N ILE A 135 4.43 -5.05 9.41
CA ILE A 135 4.92 -5.34 8.06
C ILE A 135 5.76 -6.61 8.13
N ASP A 136 5.28 -7.67 7.47
CA ASP A 136 6.03 -8.89 7.21
C ASP A 136 5.95 -9.20 5.72
N CYS A 137 7.02 -8.88 5.00
CA CYS A 137 7.13 -9.18 3.58
C CYS A 137 8.15 -10.29 3.29
N ARG A 138 8.61 -11.02 4.31
CA ARG A 138 9.60 -12.11 4.25
C ARG A 138 10.88 -11.72 3.49
N SER A 139 10.87 -11.92 2.17
CA SER A 139 12.01 -11.73 1.25
C SER A 139 11.86 -10.55 0.30
N HIS A 140 10.75 -9.82 0.38
CA HIS A 140 10.45 -8.71 -0.53
C HIS A 140 10.85 -7.35 0.08
N GLN A 141 11.00 -6.34 -0.78
CA GLN A 141 11.36 -5.00 -0.34
C GLN A 141 10.16 -4.31 0.29
N GLU A 142 10.29 -3.85 1.53
CA GLU A 142 9.21 -3.25 2.28
C GLU A 142 9.23 -1.74 2.11
N MET A 143 8.09 -1.18 1.75
CA MET A 143 7.95 0.27 1.59
C MET A 143 6.75 0.80 2.35
N VAL A 144 6.90 2.01 2.88
CA VAL A 144 5.87 2.73 3.62
C VAL A 144 5.78 4.16 3.12
N ARG A 145 4.59 4.74 3.17
CA ARG A 145 4.31 6.14 2.93
C ARG A 145 3.41 6.66 4.04
N TYR A 146 3.74 7.84 4.55
CA TYR A 146 2.92 8.53 5.53
C TYR A 146 2.11 9.65 4.86
N PRO A 147 0.86 9.89 5.29
CA PRO A 147 0.10 11.07 4.89
C PRO A 147 0.82 12.36 5.27
N HIS A 148 0.50 13.43 4.56
CA HIS A 148 1.05 14.74 4.91
C HIS A 148 0.62 15.16 6.32
N GLY A 149 1.59 15.58 7.15
CA GLY A 149 1.32 15.97 8.54
C GLY A 149 0.97 14.81 9.47
N TRP A 150 1.20 13.57 9.05
CA TRP A 150 0.96 12.40 9.88
C TRP A 150 1.83 12.41 11.15
N VAL A 151 1.19 12.09 12.28
CA VAL A 151 1.82 11.95 13.59
C VAL A 151 1.49 10.56 14.12
N PRO A 152 2.47 9.79 14.62
CA PRO A 152 2.21 8.48 15.23
C PRO A 152 1.18 8.57 16.36
N SER A 153 0.31 7.57 16.49
CA SER A 153 -0.64 7.53 17.61
C SER A 153 0.02 7.10 18.93
N PHE A 154 1.22 6.51 18.89
CA PHE A 154 1.99 6.14 20.08
C PHE A 154 3.46 6.54 19.94
N ASP A 155 3.92 7.45 20.80
CA ASP A 155 5.24 8.11 20.72
C ASP A 155 6.36 7.44 21.54
N GLU A 156 6.10 6.41 22.35
CA GLU A 156 7.07 5.91 23.34
C GLU A 156 7.18 4.38 23.44
N LEU A 157 7.75 3.68 22.45
CA LEU A 157 8.14 2.27 22.66
C LEU A 157 9.52 1.87 22.10
N LEU A 158 10.29 2.77 21.49
CA LEU A 158 11.57 2.41 20.87
C LEU A 158 12.78 3.25 21.32
N GLY A 159 12.58 4.18 22.26
CA GLY A 159 13.67 4.97 22.86
C GLY A 159 14.40 4.32 24.04
N ASN A 160 13.93 3.17 24.54
CA ASN A 160 14.55 2.46 25.67
C ASN A 160 14.41 0.93 25.49
N MET A 161 15.26 0.34 24.63
CA MET A 161 15.73 -1.04 24.77
C MET A 161 17.19 -1.12 24.34
#